data_AF-A0A7S4B580-F1
#
_entry.id   AF-A0A7S4B580-F1
#
_cell.length_a   1.000
_cell.length_b   1.000
_cell.length_c   1.000
_cell.angle_alpha   90.00
_cell.angle_beta   90.00
_cell.angle_gamma   90.00
#
_symmetry.space_group_name_H-M   'P 1'
#
loop_
_entity.id
_entity.type
_entity.pdbx_description
1 polymer ?
#
loop_
_entity_poly.entity_id
_entity_poly.type
_entity_poly.pdbx_seq_one_letter_code
_entity_poly.pdbx_strand_id
1 'polypeptide(L)'
;MSSMASPNKRAAPLPAREASVKELVSTLKRKVEQHRADGAHPLKAAASGGICHVRTEHEEVEAVRARHGSGSWQLRALKWIHSSPVQFFLMSLLLLDVVVLFCELFLDAEYPNCRIIKRDSISCCEPSYDGALNQTLGATAHRLMRQLTSESTSDDEHGAHGEHEICEPPLIAANDAAGCDEHKYDGVHTAHTALFSLSVSILALFECELLLLLCIVGPGLFFTNLFYLLDLFVVARPLRTYPVPPPYLSTSTYLPTSAFLFFYVPVCSCRPPR
;
A
#
# COMPACT_ATOMS: atom_id res chain seq x y z
N MET A 1 -39.93 -39.91 49.42
CA MET A 1 -39.45 -38.67 50.08
C MET A 1 -38.25 -38.23 49.25
N SER A 2 -38.20 -37.13 48.49
CA SER A 2 -38.83 -35.82 48.65
C SER A 2 -39.17 -35.21 47.29
N SER A 3 -40.36 -34.63 47.21
CA SER A 3 -40.92 -33.89 46.08
C SER A 3 -40.35 -32.46 46.10
N MET A 4 -39.54 -32.08 45.11
CA MET A 4 -39.14 -30.69 44.91
C MET A 4 -40.13 -29.99 43.98
N ALA A 5 -40.93 -29.10 44.57
CA ALA A 5 -41.88 -28.24 43.88
C ALA A 5 -41.15 -27.06 43.21
N SER A 6 -41.32 -26.92 41.90
CA SER A 6 -40.80 -25.82 41.10
C SER A 6 -41.73 -24.59 41.22
N PRO A 7 -41.22 -23.40 41.61
CA PRO A 7 -42.04 -22.22 41.77
C PRO A 7 -42.38 -21.60 40.41
N ASN A 8 -43.67 -21.69 40.08
CA ASN A 8 -44.32 -21.10 38.92
C ASN A 8 -44.25 -19.55 38.99
N LYS A 9 -43.30 -18.94 38.27
CA LYS A 9 -43.19 -17.48 38.08
C LYS A 9 -44.34 -17.00 37.18
N ARG A 10 -45.43 -16.55 37.80
CA ARG A 10 -46.53 -15.87 37.11
C ARG A 10 -46.01 -14.62 36.40
N ALA A 11 -46.08 -14.63 35.08
CA ALA A 11 -45.82 -13.48 34.23
C ALA A 11 -46.79 -12.34 34.60
N ALA A 12 -46.24 -11.17 34.90
CA ALA A 12 -47.04 -9.97 35.13
C ALA A 12 -47.81 -9.60 33.85
N PRO A 13 -49.05 -9.09 33.99
CA PRO A 13 -49.90 -8.75 32.85
C PRO A 13 -49.27 -7.62 32.01
N LEU A 14 -49.23 -7.85 30.69
CA LEU A 14 -48.64 -6.99 29.65
C LEU A 14 -48.99 -5.49 29.65
N PRO A 15 -50.18 -4.98 30.06
CA PRO A 15 -50.50 -3.55 29.92
C PRO A 15 -49.62 -2.61 30.77
N ALA A 16 -49.00 -3.10 31.85
CA ALA A 16 -48.13 -2.27 32.69
C ALA A 16 -46.78 -1.92 32.02
N ARG A 17 -46.31 -2.75 31.07
CA ARG A 17 -45.04 -2.52 30.37
C ARG A 17 -45.16 -1.47 29.26
N GLU A 18 -46.29 -1.40 28.58
CA GLU A 18 -46.49 -0.44 27.49
C GLU A 18 -46.57 1.01 27.97
N ALA A 19 -47.13 1.24 29.16
CA ALA A 19 -47.19 2.57 29.76
C ALA A 19 -45.78 3.09 30.10
N SER A 20 -44.93 2.23 30.67
CA SER A 20 -43.56 2.58 31.06
C SER A 20 -42.67 2.88 29.85
N VAL A 21 -42.84 2.16 28.73
CA VAL A 21 -42.07 2.42 27.50
C VAL A 21 -42.45 3.77 26.88
N LYS A 22 -43.73 4.13 26.85
CA LYS A 22 -44.18 5.42 26.30
C LYS A 22 -43.64 6.61 27.09
N GLU A 23 -43.59 6.50 28.41
CA GLU A 23 -43.03 7.53 29.27
C GLU A 23 -41.52 7.69 29.06
N LEU A 24 -40.80 6.57 28.91
CA LEU A 24 -39.36 6.57 28.67
C LEU A 24 -39.01 7.19 27.31
N VAL A 25 -39.77 6.87 26.25
CA VAL A 25 -39.61 7.47 24.92
C VAL A 25 -39.88 8.98 24.95
N SER A 26 -40.92 9.42 25.66
CA SER A 26 -41.23 10.85 25.78
C SER A 26 -40.16 11.64 26.54
N THR A 27 -39.56 11.01 27.56
CA THR A 27 -38.48 11.59 28.35
C THR A 27 -37.18 11.69 27.54
N LEU A 28 -36.88 10.67 26.74
CA LEU A 28 -35.73 10.67 25.83
C LEU A 28 -35.87 11.74 24.75
N LYS A 29 -37.06 11.89 24.16
CA LYS A 29 -37.33 12.92 23.15
C LYS A 29 -37.10 14.33 23.69
N ARG A 30 -37.59 14.62 24.91
CA ARG A 30 -37.32 15.91 25.57
C ARG A 30 -35.84 16.14 25.86
N LYS A 31 -35.10 15.13 26.30
CA LYS A 31 -33.65 15.25 26.52
C LYS A 31 -32.89 15.54 25.23
N VAL A 32 -33.27 14.92 24.12
CA VAL A 32 -32.65 15.19 22.80
C VAL A 32 -32.96 16.60 22.33
N GLU A 33 -34.20 17.08 22.47
CA GLU A 33 -34.58 18.46 22.13
C GLU A 33 -33.86 19.49 23.01
N GLN A 34 -33.67 19.19 24.30
CA GLN A 34 -32.93 20.07 25.21
C GLN A 34 -31.43 20.11 24.89
N HIS A 35 -30.79 18.98 24.61
CA HIS A 35 -29.40 18.97 24.13
C HIS A 35 -29.22 19.69 22.78
N ARG A 36 -30.24 19.68 21.91
CA ARG A 36 -30.24 20.43 20.65
C ARG A 36 -30.37 21.94 20.85
N ALA A 37 -31.11 22.38 21.87
CA ALA A 37 -31.24 23.80 22.23
C ALA A 37 -29.99 24.33 22.93
N ASP A 38 -29.40 23.55 23.83
CA ASP A 38 -28.23 23.94 24.62
C ASP A 38 -26.92 23.92 23.79
N GLY A 39 -26.90 23.17 22.68
CA GLY A 39 -25.78 23.13 21.72
C GLY A 39 -25.59 24.40 20.88
N ALA A 40 -26.47 25.39 21.01
CA ALA A 40 -26.35 26.69 20.31
C ALA A 40 -25.54 27.75 21.09
N HIS A 41 -24.97 27.40 22.26
CA HIS A 41 -24.03 28.29 22.92
C HIS A 41 -22.66 28.23 22.21
N PRO A 42 -22.13 29.37 21.72
CA PRO A 42 -20.79 29.43 21.14
C PRO A 42 -19.78 29.18 22.26
N LEU A 43 -19.38 27.92 22.41
CA LEU A 43 -18.32 27.50 23.30
C LEU A 43 -17.05 28.26 22.92
N LYS A 44 -16.72 29.26 23.72
CA LYS A 44 -15.34 29.73 23.96
C LYS A 44 -14.54 28.57 24.56
N ALA A 45 -14.27 27.54 23.77
CA ALA A 45 -13.31 26.49 24.07
C ALA A 45 -12.00 26.83 23.36
N ALA A 46 -11.41 27.97 23.77
CA ALA A 46 -10.01 28.22 23.50
C ALA A 46 -9.19 27.49 24.58
N ALA A 47 -8.19 26.73 24.13
CA ALA A 47 -7.11 26.19 24.96
C ALA A 47 -7.45 24.99 25.86
N SER A 48 -7.77 23.84 25.25
CA SER A 48 -7.22 22.58 25.75
C SER A 48 -6.61 21.84 24.56
N GLY A 49 -5.32 22.13 24.35
CA GLY A 49 -4.53 21.51 23.31
C GLY A 49 -4.21 20.07 23.68
N GLY A 50 -4.38 19.18 22.72
CA GLY A 50 -3.91 17.81 22.82
C GLY A 50 -4.90 16.86 22.16
N ILE A 51 -4.40 16.12 21.17
CA ILE A 51 -5.09 15.12 20.35
C ILE A 51 -5.75 15.76 19.11
N CYS A 52 -5.28 15.31 17.95
CA CYS A 52 -5.78 15.70 16.63
C CYS A 52 -7.29 15.42 16.59
N HIS A 53 -8.10 16.45 16.78
CA HIS A 53 -9.54 16.33 16.61
C HIS A 53 -9.80 16.06 15.14
N VAL A 54 -10.13 14.80 14.82
CA VAL A 54 -10.60 14.43 13.50
C VAL A 54 -11.93 15.14 13.29
N ARG A 55 -11.98 16.09 12.37
CA ARG A 55 -13.24 16.75 12.05
C ARG A 55 -14.20 15.75 11.46
N THR A 56 -15.45 15.84 11.87
CA THR A 56 -16.50 15.04 11.26
C THR A 56 -16.89 15.64 9.91
N GLU A 57 -17.40 14.80 9.01
CA GLU A 57 -17.87 15.20 7.69
C GLU A 57 -18.84 16.40 7.74
N HIS A 58 -19.73 16.40 8.74
CA HIS A 58 -20.73 17.45 8.94
C HIS A 58 -20.08 18.81 9.24
N GLU A 59 -19.05 18.84 10.09
CA GLU A 59 -18.32 20.06 10.44
C GLU A 59 -17.58 20.64 9.23
N GLU A 60 -17.02 19.78 8.38
CA GLU A 60 -16.36 20.21 7.14
C GLU A 60 -17.36 20.82 6.16
N VAL A 61 -18.51 20.18 5.97
CA VAL A 61 -19.60 20.68 5.10
C VAL A 61 -20.12 22.02 5.60
N GLU A 62 -20.28 22.20 6.92
CA GLU A 62 -20.72 23.47 7.50
C GLU A 62 -19.66 24.57 7.37
N ALA A 63 -18.38 24.25 7.58
CA ALA A 63 -17.28 25.20 7.41
C ALA A 63 -17.18 25.69 5.96
N VAL A 64 -17.29 24.79 4.97
CA VAL A 64 -17.29 25.15 3.55
C VAL A 64 -18.54 25.93 3.17
N ARG A 65 -19.72 25.54 3.70
CA ARG A 65 -20.98 26.28 3.50
C ARG A 65 -20.89 27.71 4.05
N ALA A 66 -20.30 27.90 5.23
CA ALA A 66 -20.12 29.22 5.83
C ALA A 66 -19.18 30.10 5.01
N ARG A 67 -18.14 29.52 4.40
CA ARG A 67 -17.13 30.26 3.62
C ARG A 67 -17.58 30.61 2.20
N HIS A 68 -18.24 29.67 1.50
CA HIS A 68 -18.56 29.81 0.07
C HIS A 68 -20.05 30.02 -0.22
N GLY A 69 -20.93 29.87 0.77
CA GLY A 69 -22.37 29.93 0.60
C GLY A 69 -23.00 28.61 0.14
N SER A 70 -24.32 28.48 0.32
CA SER A 70 -25.09 27.25 0.08
C SER A 70 -25.22 26.85 -1.39
N GLY A 71 -25.05 27.79 -2.32
CA GLY A 71 -25.18 27.58 -3.76
C GLY A 71 -23.85 27.33 -4.49
N SER A 72 -22.73 27.30 -3.78
CA SER A 72 -21.40 27.21 -4.37
C SER A 72 -21.12 25.84 -5.00
N TRP A 73 -20.34 25.82 -6.08
CA TRP A 73 -19.95 24.57 -6.74
C TRP A 73 -19.03 23.73 -5.85
N GLN A 74 -18.25 24.37 -4.97
CA GLN A 74 -17.40 23.72 -3.97
C GLN A 74 -18.21 22.83 -3.05
N LEU A 75 -19.37 23.31 -2.57
CA LEU A 75 -20.26 22.52 -1.72
C LEU A 75 -20.87 21.33 -2.47
N ARG A 76 -21.14 21.48 -3.77
CA ARG A 76 -21.64 20.37 -4.61
C ARG A 76 -20.57 19.32 -4.84
N ALA A 77 -19.34 19.74 -5.15
CA ALA A 77 -18.21 18.85 -5.33
C ALA A 77 -17.87 18.12 -4.02
N LEU A 78 -17.85 18.81 -2.88
CA LEU A 78 -17.64 18.19 -1.57
C LEU A 78 -18.69 17.10 -1.29
N LYS A 79 -19.98 17.42 -1.50
CA LYS A 79 -21.07 16.44 -1.35
C LYS A 79 -20.97 15.26 -2.31
N TRP A 80 -20.40 15.47 -3.49
CA TRP A 80 -20.21 14.41 -4.47
C TRP A 80 -19.07 13.47 -4.06
N ILE A 81 -17.93 14.01 -3.61
CA ILE A 81 -16.81 13.22 -3.08
C ILE A 81 -17.26 12.41 -1.86
N HIS A 82 -18.00 13.04 -0.96
CA HIS A 82 -18.54 12.38 0.25
C HIS A 82 -19.76 11.49 -0.03
N SER A 83 -20.14 11.30 -1.30
CA SER A 83 -21.21 10.38 -1.61
C SER A 83 -20.76 8.94 -1.31
N SER A 84 -21.63 8.15 -0.66
CA SER A 84 -21.32 6.77 -0.30
C SER A 84 -20.82 5.89 -1.46
N PRO A 85 -21.33 6.04 -2.70
CA PRO A 85 -20.79 5.29 -3.84
C PRO A 85 -19.35 5.66 -4.18
N VAL A 86 -19.01 6.95 -4.16
CA VAL A 86 -17.64 7.42 -4.45
C VAL A 86 -16.69 6.95 -3.35
N GLN A 87 -17.08 7.10 -2.08
CA GLN A 87 -16.29 6.62 -0.96
C GLN A 87 -16.04 5.10 -1.03
N PHE A 88 -17.06 4.32 -1.37
CA PHE A 88 -16.92 2.87 -1.54
C PHE A 88 -15.99 2.52 -2.71
N PHE A 89 -16.12 3.22 -3.84
CA PHE A 89 -15.25 3.05 -5.00
C PHE A 89 -13.78 3.33 -4.67
N LEU A 90 -13.50 4.44 -3.99
CA LEU A 90 -12.15 4.82 -3.57
C LEU A 90 -11.56 3.85 -2.54
N MET A 91 -12.36 3.41 -1.58
CA MET A 91 -11.97 2.37 -0.63
C MET A 91 -11.63 1.06 -1.36
N SER A 92 -12.41 0.70 -2.38
CA SER A 92 -12.15 -0.48 -3.21
C SER A 92 -10.87 -0.33 -4.03
N LEU A 93 -10.56 0.86 -4.55
CA LEU A 93 -9.30 1.13 -5.26
C LEU A 93 -8.10 1.02 -4.33
N LEU A 94 -8.21 1.49 -3.09
CA LEU A 94 -7.14 1.40 -2.09
C LEU A 94 -6.87 -0.06 -1.73
N LEU A 95 -7.93 -0.85 -1.53
CA LEU A 95 -7.79 -2.28 -1.28
C LEU A 95 -7.16 -2.99 -2.50
N LEU A 96 -7.57 -2.63 -3.72
CA LEU A 96 -7.02 -3.17 -4.95
C LEU A 96 -5.53 -2.84 -5.08
N ASP A 97 -5.11 -1.62 -4.77
CA ASP A 97 -3.70 -1.20 -4.80
C ASP A 97 -2.83 -2.05 -3.86
N VAL A 98 -3.29 -2.29 -2.64
CA VAL A 98 -2.60 -3.19 -1.70
C VAL A 98 -2.46 -4.61 -2.27
N VAL A 99 -3.50 -5.13 -2.93
CA VAL A 99 -3.45 -6.45 -3.58
C VAL A 99 -2.46 -6.46 -4.75
N VAL A 100 -2.48 -5.42 -5.59
CA VAL A 100 -1.55 -5.26 -6.71
C VAL A 100 -0.11 -5.21 -6.22
N LEU A 101 0.16 -4.48 -5.14
CA LEU A 101 1.48 -4.39 -4.52
C LEU A 101 1.95 -5.77 -4.00
N PHE A 102 1.07 -6.56 -3.38
CA PHE A 102 1.42 -7.93 -3.01
C PHE A 102 1.76 -8.77 -4.24
N CYS A 103 0.96 -8.70 -5.31
CA CYS A 103 1.23 -9.42 -6.56
C CYS A 103 2.58 -9.02 -7.17
N GLU A 104 2.92 -7.73 -7.16
CA GLU A 104 4.22 -7.22 -7.62
C GLU A 104 5.37 -7.80 -6.78
N LEU A 105 5.27 -7.75 -5.45
CA LEU A 105 6.27 -8.34 -4.55
C LEU A 105 6.45 -9.84 -4.75
N PHE A 106 5.36 -10.58 -5.01
CA PHE A 106 5.43 -12.01 -5.30
C PHE A 106 6.10 -12.29 -6.65
N LEU A 107 5.79 -11.50 -7.69
CA LEU A 107 6.45 -11.64 -8.99
C LEU A 107 7.95 -11.33 -8.90
N ASP A 108 8.34 -10.30 -8.14
CA ASP A 108 9.74 -9.93 -7.92
C ASP A 108 10.51 -11.00 -7.13
N ALA A 109 9.85 -11.68 -6.20
CA ALA A 109 10.45 -12.76 -5.41
C ALA A 109 10.66 -14.04 -6.25
N GLU A 110 9.68 -14.40 -7.08
CA GLU A 110 9.72 -15.63 -7.89
C GLU A 110 10.56 -15.47 -9.16
N TYR A 111 10.53 -14.28 -9.78
CA TYR A 111 11.20 -13.98 -11.04
C TYR A 111 12.13 -12.76 -10.89
N PRO A 112 13.23 -12.89 -10.12
CA PRO A 112 14.13 -11.78 -9.87
C PRO A 112 14.74 -11.26 -11.17
N ASN A 113 14.83 -9.93 -11.28
CA ASN A 113 15.44 -9.27 -12.44
C ASN A 113 16.86 -9.81 -12.70
N CYS A 114 17.17 -10.15 -13.95
CA CYS A 114 18.47 -10.66 -14.39
C CYS A 114 19.67 -9.80 -13.92
N ARG A 115 19.46 -8.49 -13.71
CA ARG A 115 20.48 -7.57 -13.20
C ARG A 115 20.95 -7.94 -11.79
N ILE A 116 20.06 -8.43 -10.93
CA ILE A 116 20.39 -8.87 -9.57
C ILE A 116 21.20 -10.16 -9.65
N ILE A 117 20.73 -11.13 -10.45
CA ILE A 117 21.42 -12.41 -10.66
C ILE A 117 22.84 -12.18 -11.20
N LYS A 118 23.02 -11.33 -12.22
CA LYS A 118 24.34 -11.03 -12.79
C LYS A 118 25.29 -10.32 -11.83
N ARG A 119 24.77 -9.55 -10.87
CA ARG A 119 25.59 -8.86 -9.86
C ARG A 119 25.99 -9.80 -8.72
N ASP A 120 25.08 -10.68 -8.33
CA ASP A 120 25.23 -11.51 -7.13
C ASP A 120 25.66 -12.95 -7.45
N SER A 121 25.76 -13.33 -8.72
CA SER A 121 26.38 -14.59 -9.14
C SER A 121 27.88 -14.53 -8.91
N ILE A 122 28.34 -15.12 -7.81
CA ILE A 122 29.75 -15.49 -7.64
C ILE A 122 30.02 -16.57 -8.68
N SER A 123 30.84 -16.28 -9.67
CA SER A 123 31.33 -17.28 -10.62
C SER A 123 32.11 -18.32 -9.81
N CYS A 124 31.48 -19.46 -9.53
CA CYS A 124 32.17 -20.60 -8.97
C CYS A 124 33.33 -20.94 -9.91
N CYS A 125 34.55 -20.94 -9.37
CA CYS A 125 35.76 -21.20 -10.12
C CYS A 125 35.59 -22.48 -10.93
N GLU A 126 35.84 -22.40 -12.24
CA GLU A 126 36.12 -23.60 -13.01
C GLU A 126 37.38 -24.21 -12.37
N PRO A 127 37.39 -25.51 -12.00
CA PRO A 127 38.60 -26.12 -11.49
C PRO A 127 39.66 -25.98 -12.58
N SER A 128 40.68 -25.15 -12.31
CA SER A 128 41.85 -25.06 -13.18
C SER A 128 42.46 -26.46 -13.21
N TYR A 129 42.13 -27.23 -14.23
CA TYR A 129 42.90 -28.40 -14.61
C TYR A 129 44.17 -27.87 -15.24
N ASP A 130 45.07 -27.35 -14.39
CA ASP A 130 46.48 -27.21 -14.73
C ASP A 130 47.01 -28.63 -14.96
N GLY A 131 46.80 -29.10 -16.18
CA GLY A 131 47.50 -30.20 -16.80
C GLY A 131 48.97 -29.84 -16.95
N ALA A 132 49.66 -29.75 -15.82
CA ALA A 132 51.10 -29.89 -15.73
C ALA A 132 51.49 -31.16 -14.96
N LEU A 133 50.63 -32.18 -14.91
CA LEU A 133 51.04 -33.53 -14.52
C LEU A 133 50.10 -34.56 -15.18
N ASN A 134 50.48 -35.31 -16.21
CA ASN A 134 51.83 -35.67 -16.63
C ASN A 134 51.79 -36.38 -18.01
N GLN A 135 52.97 -36.58 -18.59
CA GLN A 135 53.29 -37.84 -19.30
C GLN A 135 53.08 -39.08 -18.39
N THR A 136 51.89 -39.30 -17.85
CA THR A 136 51.39 -40.58 -17.32
C THR A 136 49.97 -40.79 -17.85
N LEU A 137 49.91 -40.61 -19.16
CA LEU A 137 48.97 -41.09 -20.14
C LEU A 137 48.69 -42.60 -19.89
N GLY A 138 47.55 -42.94 -19.28
CA GLY A 138 47.07 -44.34 -19.29
C GLY A 138 46.08 -44.78 -18.20
N ALA A 139 46.13 -44.24 -16.98
CA ALA A 139 45.37 -44.82 -15.86
C ALA A 139 44.07 -44.09 -15.49
N THR A 140 43.87 -42.83 -15.92
CA THR A 140 42.81 -41.96 -15.39
C THR A 140 41.51 -41.97 -16.20
N ALA A 141 41.56 -42.39 -17.47
CA ALA A 141 40.36 -42.48 -18.33
C ALA A 141 39.36 -43.54 -17.84
N HIS A 142 39.82 -44.59 -17.17
CA HIS A 142 38.95 -45.60 -16.57
C HIS A 142 38.33 -45.18 -15.23
N ARG A 143 38.84 -44.11 -14.58
CA ARG A 143 38.35 -43.67 -13.26
C ARG A 143 37.18 -42.70 -13.36
N LEU A 144 37.11 -41.90 -14.43
CA LEU A 144 36.07 -40.91 -14.66
C LEU A 144 34.76 -41.52 -15.19
N MET A 145 34.86 -42.56 -16.03
CA MET A 145 33.66 -43.37 -16.36
C MET A 145 33.12 -44.16 -15.17
N ARG A 146 33.94 -44.48 -14.15
CA ARG A 146 33.51 -45.22 -12.96
C ARG A 146 32.68 -44.37 -11.98
N GLN A 147 32.85 -43.04 -11.99
CA GLN A 147 32.01 -42.11 -11.21
C GLN A 147 30.67 -41.81 -11.88
N LEU A 148 30.58 -41.87 -13.21
CA LEU A 148 29.32 -41.71 -13.94
C LEU A 148 28.44 -42.97 -13.93
N THR A 149 28.96 -44.11 -13.45
CA THR A 149 28.20 -45.36 -13.33
C THR A 149 28.00 -45.84 -11.88
N SER A 150 28.47 -45.12 -10.85
CA SER A 150 28.35 -45.54 -9.44
C SER A 150 27.29 -44.77 -8.64
N GLU A 151 26.16 -44.45 -9.26
CA GLU A 151 24.91 -44.24 -8.54
C GLU A 151 24.03 -45.49 -8.74
N SER A 152 24.37 -46.55 -8.02
CA SER A 152 23.43 -47.58 -7.59
C SER A 152 24.21 -48.62 -6.79
N THR A 153 24.36 -48.39 -5.48
CA THR A 153 23.74 -49.19 -4.40
C THR A 153 24.52 -49.11 -3.10
N SER A 154 23.74 -48.93 -2.03
CA SER A 154 23.90 -49.39 -0.64
C SER A 154 25.00 -48.77 0.24
N ASP A 155 24.50 -48.03 1.24
CA ASP A 155 24.69 -48.30 2.67
C ASP A 155 26.14 -48.50 3.14
N ASP A 156 26.71 -47.49 3.81
CA ASP A 156 27.14 -47.61 5.21
C ASP A 156 28.00 -46.40 5.68
N GLU A 157 27.67 -46.01 6.91
CA GLU A 157 28.36 -45.25 7.94
C GLU A 157 29.64 -44.41 7.68
N HIS A 158 29.50 -43.15 8.11
CA HIS A 158 30.46 -42.33 8.87
C HIS A 158 31.69 -41.71 8.19
N GLY A 159 31.65 -40.36 8.14
CA GLY A 159 32.70 -39.58 8.79
C GLY A 159 33.36 -38.51 7.93
N ALA A 160 33.44 -37.31 8.51
CA ALA A 160 34.27 -36.16 8.13
C ALA A 160 33.72 -35.24 7.02
N HIS A 161 32.96 -34.27 7.51
CA HIS A 161 32.72 -32.96 6.92
C HIS A 161 34.00 -32.35 6.33
N GLY A 162 34.15 -32.39 5.01
CA GLY A 162 35.10 -31.56 4.28
C GLY A 162 34.51 -30.15 4.19
N GLU A 163 35.06 -29.25 4.98
CA GLU A 163 34.73 -27.83 5.01
C GLU A 163 34.84 -27.25 3.59
N HIS A 164 33.82 -26.52 3.16
CA HIS A 164 33.78 -25.84 1.87
C HIS A 164 34.90 -24.80 1.83
N GLU A 165 36.03 -25.18 1.24
CA GLU A 165 37.20 -24.36 1.02
C GLU A 165 36.82 -23.20 0.09
N ILE A 166 36.66 -22.03 0.70
CA ILE A 166 36.58 -20.73 0.04
C ILE A 166 37.81 -20.64 -0.86
N CYS A 167 37.62 -20.50 -2.18
CA CYS A 167 38.72 -20.50 -3.15
C CYS A 167 39.84 -19.55 -2.72
N GLU A 168 41.03 -20.10 -2.48
CA GLU A 168 42.20 -19.33 -2.08
C GLU A 168 42.72 -18.53 -3.30
N PRO A 169 43.02 -17.22 -3.15
CA PRO A 169 43.49 -16.37 -4.24
C PRO A 169 44.82 -16.85 -4.84
N PRO A 170 45.04 -16.72 -6.18
CA PRO A 170 44.40 -15.77 -7.09
C PRO A 170 43.28 -16.38 -7.94
N LEU A 171 42.05 -15.87 -7.78
CA LEU A 171 40.91 -16.26 -8.61
C LEU A 171 41.11 -15.76 -10.05
N ILE A 172 41.25 -16.68 -10.99
CA ILE A 172 41.16 -16.40 -12.43
C ILE A 172 39.67 -16.52 -12.79
N ALA A 173 39.03 -15.41 -13.16
CA ALA A 173 37.64 -15.42 -13.58
C ALA A 173 37.48 -16.30 -14.83
N ALA A 174 36.74 -17.40 -14.72
CA ALA A 174 36.30 -18.15 -15.89
C ALA A 174 35.38 -17.26 -16.74
N ASN A 175 35.52 -17.31 -18.07
CA ASN A 175 34.77 -16.46 -19.01
C ASN A 175 33.30 -16.89 -19.21
N ASP A 176 32.82 -17.86 -18.43
CA ASP A 176 31.45 -18.34 -18.49
C ASP A 176 30.54 -17.36 -17.75
N ALA A 177 30.09 -16.33 -18.48
CA ALA A 177 29.11 -15.38 -17.99
C ALA A 177 27.85 -16.13 -17.57
N ALA A 178 27.42 -15.97 -16.32
CA ALA A 178 26.11 -16.45 -15.86
C ALA A 178 25.02 -15.94 -16.82
N GLY A 179 24.50 -16.86 -17.64
CA GLY A 179 23.54 -16.56 -18.69
C GLY A 179 22.15 -16.45 -18.09
N CYS A 180 21.65 -15.22 -17.95
CA CYS A 180 20.22 -15.02 -17.75
C CYS A 180 19.58 -14.88 -19.13
N ASP A 181 18.71 -15.81 -19.49
CA ASP A 181 17.89 -15.73 -20.72
C ASP A 181 16.71 -14.78 -20.47
N GLU A 182 16.87 -13.54 -20.92
CA GLU A 182 15.89 -12.46 -20.77
C GLU A 182 14.56 -12.76 -21.49
N HIS A 183 14.56 -13.68 -22.45
CA HIS A 183 13.37 -14.04 -23.23
C HIS A 183 12.57 -15.20 -22.66
N LYS A 184 13.03 -15.84 -21.58
CA LYS A 184 12.39 -17.03 -21.03
C LYS A 184 10.98 -16.77 -20.47
N TYR A 185 10.72 -15.56 -19.97
CA TYR A 185 9.47 -15.21 -19.28
C TYR A 185 8.85 -13.89 -19.76
N ASP A 186 8.62 -13.75 -21.06
CA ASP A 186 8.04 -12.53 -21.66
C ASP A 186 6.68 -12.11 -21.04
N GLY A 187 5.86 -13.10 -20.70
CA GLY A 187 4.57 -12.87 -20.02
C GLY A 187 4.71 -12.20 -18.65
N VAL A 188 5.76 -12.53 -17.89
CA VAL A 188 6.02 -11.93 -16.57
C VAL A 188 6.42 -10.46 -16.72
N HIS A 189 7.25 -10.14 -17.72
CA HIS A 189 7.64 -8.76 -17.99
C HIS A 189 6.45 -7.87 -18.38
N THR A 190 5.55 -8.42 -19.20
CA THR A 190 4.31 -7.74 -19.57
C THR A 190 3.40 -7.53 -18.36
N ALA A 191 3.23 -8.56 -17.52
CA ALA A 191 2.43 -8.47 -16.31
C ALA A 191 2.99 -7.45 -15.31
N HIS A 192 4.30 -7.44 -15.07
CA HIS A 192 4.97 -6.47 -14.22
C HIS A 192 4.72 -5.03 -14.71
N THR A 193 4.88 -4.80 -16.02
CA THR A 193 4.61 -3.47 -16.62
C THR A 193 3.16 -3.04 -16.44
N ALA A 194 2.21 -3.97 -16.62
CA ALA A 194 0.79 -3.69 -16.45
C ALA A 194 0.43 -3.39 -14.98
N LEU A 195 0.93 -4.17 -14.03
CA LEU A 195 0.70 -3.97 -12.58
C LEU A 195 1.30 -2.64 -12.13
N PHE A 196 2.54 -2.35 -12.52
CA PHE A 196 3.18 -1.07 -12.22
C PHE A 196 2.38 0.13 -12.79
N SER A 197 1.94 0.03 -14.05
CA SER A 197 1.11 1.07 -14.68
C SER A 197 -0.23 1.25 -13.97
N LEU A 198 -0.83 0.16 -13.47
CA LEU A 198 -2.09 0.20 -12.71
C LEU A 198 -1.89 0.91 -11.37
N SER A 199 -0.86 0.55 -10.60
CA SER A 199 -0.54 1.19 -9.31
C SER A 199 -0.30 2.69 -9.47
N VAL A 200 0.48 3.10 -10.48
CA VAL A 200 0.73 4.52 -10.78
C VAL A 200 -0.57 5.25 -11.12
N SER A 201 -1.47 4.61 -11.87
CA SER A 201 -2.76 5.21 -12.23
C SER A 201 -3.68 5.38 -11.01
N ILE A 202 -3.71 4.41 -10.10
CA ILE A 202 -4.49 4.48 -8.87
C ILE A 202 -3.95 5.60 -7.96
N LEU A 203 -2.63 5.66 -7.76
CA LEU A 203 -1.98 6.73 -7.00
C LEU A 203 -2.29 8.12 -7.59
N ALA A 204 -2.26 8.26 -8.91
CA ALA A 204 -2.60 9.52 -9.58
C ALA A 204 -4.07 9.93 -9.37
N LEU A 205 -5.00 8.97 -9.34
CA LEU A 205 -6.41 9.24 -9.04
C LEU A 205 -6.59 9.73 -7.60
N PHE A 206 -5.95 9.10 -6.62
CA PHE A 206 -5.97 9.58 -5.22
C PHE A 206 -5.32 10.95 -5.07
N GLU A 207 -4.23 11.21 -5.78
CA GLU A 207 -3.61 12.54 -5.80
C GLU A 207 -4.60 13.60 -6.32
N CYS A 208 -5.26 13.32 -7.44
CA CYS A 208 -6.25 14.23 -8.03
C CYS A 208 -7.43 14.49 -7.09
N GLU A 209 -7.94 13.47 -6.41
CA GLU A 209 -8.99 13.62 -5.41
C GLU A 209 -8.53 14.53 -4.25
N LEU A 210 -7.34 14.25 -3.71
CA LEU A 210 -6.81 14.99 -2.56
C LEU A 210 -6.51 16.46 -2.92
N LEU A 211 -6.01 16.73 -4.13
CA LEU A 211 -5.83 18.08 -4.66
C LEU A 211 -7.17 18.79 -4.86
N LEU A 212 -8.20 18.08 -5.32
CA LEU A 212 -9.54 18.63 -5.49
C LEU A 212 -10.17 18.95 -4.11
N LEU A 213 -9.96 18.10 -3.10
CA LEU A 213 -10.35 18.36 -1.71
C LEU A 213 -9.61 19.59 -1.14
N LEU A 214 -8.30 19.70 -1.36
CA LEU A 214 -7.50 20.87 -0.99
C LEU A 214 -8.03 22.16 -1.64
N CYS A 215 -8.44 22.10 -2.92
CA CYS A 215 -9.02 23.24 -3.62
C CYS A 215 -10.40 23.64 -3.07
N ILE A 216 -11.22 22.69 -2.65
CA ILE A 216 -12.58 22.91 -2.13
C ILE A 216 -12.55 23.43 -0.69
N VAL A 217 -11.81 22.76 0.18
CA VAL A 217 -11.73 23.06 1.62
C VAL A 217 -10.83 24.27 1.88
N GLY A 218 -9.81 24.42 1.04
CA GLY A 218 -8.78 25.44 1.13
C GLY A 218 -7.66 25.07 2.11
N PRO A 219 -6.47 25.67 1.94
CA PRO A 219 -5.26 25.24 2.65
C PRO A 219 -5.37 25.39 4.16
N GLY A 220 -5.97 26.49 4.65
CA GLY A 220 -6.07 26.77 6.09
C GLY A 220 -6.83 25.70 6.88
N LEU A 221 -7.85 25.07 6.30
CA LEU A 221 -8.60 23.98 6.94
C LEU A 221 -7.98 22.62 6.62
N PHE A 222 -7.49 22.43 5.39
CA PHE A 222 -6.86 21.18 4.96
C PHE A 222 -5.67 20.80 5.83
N PHE A 223 -4.77 21.75 6.12
CA PHE A 223 -3.56 21.50 6.93
C PHE A 223 -3.83 21.27 8.42
N THR A 224 -5.06 21.45 8.90
CA THR A 224 -5.41 21.12 10.29
C THR A 224 -5.69 19.63 10.48
N ASN A 225 -6.05 18.92 9.42
CA ASN A 225 -6.29 17.48 9.45
C ASN A 225 -5.00 16.74 9.09
N LEU A 226 -4.36 16.13 10.11
CA LEU A 226 -3.11 15.38 9.93
C LEU A 226 -3.23 14.24 8.90
N PHE A 227 -4.40 13.61 8.79
CA PHE A 227 -4.62 12.53 7.84
C PHE A 227 -4.51 12.97 6.38
N TYR A 228 -5.08 14.12 6.02
CA TYR A 228 -4.94 14.67 4.65
C TYR A 228 -3.49 15.04 4.33
N LEU A 229 -2.75 15.53 5.33
CA LEU A 229 -1.33 15.81 5.20
C LEU A 229 -0.49 14.54 4.99
N LEU A 230 -0.79 13.48 5.74
CA LEU A 230 -0.11 12.20 5.62
C LEU A 230 -0.39 11.57 4.26
N ASP A 231 -1.63 11.59 3.81
CA ASP A 231 -2.03 11.10 2.49
C ASP A 231 -1.33 11.87 1.37
N LEU A 232 -1.29 13.21 1.47
CA LEU A 232 -0.56 14.04 0.52
C LEU A 232 0.92 13.68 0.46
N PHE A 233 1.52 13.36 1.61
CA PHE A 233 2.91 12.98 1.68
C PHE A 233 3.16 11.58 1.11
N VAL A 234 2.30 10.62 1.45
CA VAL A 234 2.37 9.24 0.97
C VAL A 234 2.22 9.20 -0.55
N VAL A 235 1.32 9.98 -1.13
CA VAL A 235 1.08 10.03 -2.57
C VAL A 235 2.13 10.89 -3.31
N ALA A 236 2.57 12.02 -2.74
CA ALA A 236 3.54 12.91 -3.40
C ALA A 236 4.98 12.37 -3.40
N ARG A 237 5.35 11.50 -2.44
CA ARG A 237 6.68 10.90 -2.35
C ARG A 237 7.01 10.02 -3.57
N PRO A 238 6.21 8.99 -3.89
CA PRO A 238 6.38 8.17 -5.09
C PRO A 238 6.58 9.01 -6.35
N LEU A 239 5.72 10.00 -6.59
CA LEU A 239 5.73 10.79 -7.81
C LEU A 239 7.02 11.60 -8.00
N ARG A 240 7.68 12.02 -6.90
CA ARG A 240 8.98 12.70 -6.96
C ARG A 240 10.16 11.74 -7.07
N THR A 241 10.05 10.56 -6.50
CA THR A 241 11.17 9.61 -6.38
C THR A 241 11.30 8.70 -7.58
N TYR A 242 10.25 8.48 -8.36
CA TYR A 242 10.32 7.75 -9.62
C TYR A 242 10.58 8.74 -10.77
N PRO A 243 11.86 9.04 -11.13
CA PRO A 243 12.12 9.67 -12.41
C PRO A 243 11.56 8.72 -13.45
N VAL A 244 10.50 9.13 -14.13
CA VAL A 244 9.95 8.40 -15.27
C VAL A 244 11.14 8.12 -16.18
N PRO A 245 11.58 6.85 -16.32
CA PRO A 245 12.72 6.56 -17.18
C PRO A 245 12.36 7.08 -18.57
N PRO A 246 13.27 7.83 -19.22
CA PRO A 246 13.00 8.39 -20.53
C PRO A 246 12.50 7.25 -21.42
N PRO A 247 11.30 7.36 -21.99
CA PRO A 247 10.67 6.19 -22.57
C PRO A 247 11.46 5.74 -23.79
N TYR A 248 11.62 4.43 -23.93
CA TYR A 248 11.85 3.75 -25.20
C TYR A 248 10.63 3.85 -26.14
N LEU A 249 9.89 4.96 -26.10
CA LEU A 249 8.79 5.27 -27.01
C LEU A 249 9.21 6.45 -27.87
N SER A 250 9.53 6.11 -29.11
CA SER A 250 9.41 6.98 -30.26
C SER A 250 8.13 7.83 -30.15
N THR A 251 8.33 9.15 -30.13
CA THR A 251 7.45 10.15 -30.75
C THR A 251 5.98 9.78 -30.86
N SER A 252 5.15 10.30 -29.94
CA SER A 252 3.86 10.96 -30.27
C SER A 252 2.81 10.82 -29.17
N THR A 253 3.11 11.18 -27.92
CA THR A 253 2.14 11.85 -27.00
C THR A 253 2.88 12.32 -25.76
N TYR A 254 3.51 13.50 -25.85
CA TYR A 254 4.01 14.22 -24.69
C TYR A 254 2.81 14.71 -23.88
N LEU A 255 2.40 13.96 -22.86
CA LEU A 255 1.70 14.56 -21.74
C LEU A 255 2.73 15.35 -20.95
N PRO A 256 2.60 16.69 -20.86
CA PRO A 256 3.63 17.53 -20.26
C PRO A 256 3.74 17.23 -18.76
N THR A 257 4.83 16.58 -18.35
CA THR A 257 5.27 16.46 -16.96
C THR A 257 5.46 17.83 -16.28
N SER A 258 5.51 18.92 -17.05
CA SER A 258 5.46 20.29 -16.52
C SER A 258 4.10 20.67 -15.91
N ALA A 259 2.99 19.98 -16.24
CA ALA A 259 1.69 20.26 -15.63
C ALA A 259 1.64 19.93 -14.12
N PHE A 260 2.40 18.93 -13.67
CA PHE A 260 2.47 18.56 -12.24
C PHE A 260 3.35 19.52 -11.43
N LEU A 261 4.35 20.16 -12.05
CA LEU A 261 5.18 21.18 -11.39
C LEU A 261 4.47 22.55 -11.25
N PHE A 262 3.35 22.77 -11.93
CA PHE A 262 2.57 24.02 -11.80
C PHE A 262 1.64 24.06 -10.59
N PHE A 263 1.52 22.97 -9.81
CA PHE A 263 0.88 23.00 -8.49
C PHE A 263 1.83 23.44 -7.37
N TYR A 264 2.84 24.25 -7.69
CA TYR A 264 3.31 25.26 -6.75
C TYR A 264 2.17 26.27 -6.58
N VAL A 265 1.12 25.91 -5.85
CA VAL A 265 0.02 26.81 -5.51
C VAL A 265 0.70 28.01 -4.86
N PRO A 266 0.77 29.18 -5.53
CA PRO A 266 1.19 30.37 -4.82
C PRO A 266 0.12 30.52 -3.77
N VAL A 267 0.46 30.27 -2.50
CA VAL A 267 -0.43 30.46 -1.35
C VAL A 267 -1.08 31.81 -1.58
N CYS A 268 -2.33 31.79 -2.05
CA CYS A 268 -3.00 33.02 -2.43
C CYS A 268 -3.04 33.84 -1.16
N SER A 269 -2.31 34.95 -1.17
CA SER A 269 -2.28 35.92 -0.10
C SER A 269 -3.70 36.46 0.00
N CYS A 270 -4.53 35.82 0.83
CA CYS A 270 -5.88 36.24 1.12
C CYS A 270 -5.76 37.59 1.81
N ARG A 271 -5.86 38.65 1.01
CA ARG A 271 -6.06 40.00 1.50
C ARG A 271 -7.39 39.99 2.26
N PRO A 272 -7.40 40.27 3.58
CA PRO A 272 -8.64 40.27 4.34
C PRO A 272 -9.61 41.30 3.76
N PRO A 273 -10.91 40.99 3.68
CA PRO A 273 -11.92 42.00 3.35
C PRO A 273 -11.89 43.10 4.42
N ARG A 274 -11.84 44.36 3.99
CA ARG A 274 -12.03 45.53 4.86
C ARG A 274 -13.49 45.67 5.26
#